data_AF-A0A2V9V8D6-F1
#
_entry.id   AF-A0A2V9V8D6-F1
#
_cell.length_a   1.000
_cell.length_b   1.000
_cell.length_c   1.000
_cell.angle_alpha   90.00
_cell.angle_beta   90.00
_cell.angle_gamma   90.00
#
_symmetry.space_group_name_H-M   'P 1'
#
loop_
_entity.id
_entity.type
_entity.pdbx_description
1 polymer ?
#
loop_
_entity_poly.entity_id
_entity_poly.type
_entity_poly.pdbx_seq_one_letter_code
_entity_poly.pdbx_strand_id
1 'polypeptide(L)'
;MVKRTFLPQCNLGLALTALFSILTYSQLGQAQVAAKPTKQIAMVTVDANPSHVLASFDPDQALGSSIDVLSRVDIDKVYTPHILQESRSAGWGPITYRNNTELRMAAWHWTENGTWSDPAHKSGYFTGSTELREPTRYILAYALPHRGFSTSGDRPIEGPDLTYWKSNPYLSNKFTGESDTLHPQWVIVDLRTPQNINAIRMAWANPYGTAYQIEYWVGKDALDFDHGPDGEWKLFPSGAVKAGKGGIVTLTLSPQPISTRFVRVLMTQSSNTCDLHGSADIRNCVGYAMEKIEAGTLDTGGAFVPAIKEDAAPDIAPTFTSSSIDPWHSEEDVNATGKYQHSGFDLFFTSGLTNNLPAMIPVTMLYGTPEDSAAQIAYLEKRGYPISHIEMGEEPDGKHAMPEDYGALYIQWATAIHRVDPKLKLGGPIFEGVNEDIHVW
;
A
#
# COMPACT_ATOMS: atom_id res chain seq x y z
N MET A 1 -35.18 19.65 -14.04
CA MET A 1 -34.22 18.52 -14.09
C MET A 1 -34.73 17.57 -15.17
N VAL A 2 -34.19 17.67 -16.39
CA VAL A 2 -34.64 16.84 -17.52
C VAL A 2 -33.99 15.46 -17.34
N LYS A 3 -34.78 14.46 -16.93
CA LYS A 3 -34.35 13.06 -16.96
C LYS A 3 -34.00 12.74 -18.42
N ARG A 4 -32.74 12.46 -18.72
CA ARG A 4 -32.33 11.99 -20.05
C ARG A 4 -32.86 10.56 -20.21
N THR A 5 -33.92 10.41 -20.98
CA THR A 5 -34.39 9.11 -21.47
C THR A 5 -33.52 8.75 -22.67
N PHE A 6 -32.63 7.78 -22.54
CA PHE A 6 -31.99 7.17 -23.71
C PHE A 6 -33.06 6.34 -24.45
N LEU A 7 -33.62 6.92 -25.52
CA LEU A 7 -34.37 6.16 -26.52
C LEU A 7 -33.35 5.51 -27.48
N PRO A 8 -33.45 4.20 -27.76
CA PRO A 8 -32.63 3.60 -28.79
C PRO A 8 -33.23 3.98 -30.15
N GLN A 9 -32.58 4.90 -30.87
CA GLN A 9 -32.64 4.86 -32.33
C GLN A 9 -31.54 3.92 -32.81
N CYS A 10 -31.82 2.61 -32.75
CA CYS A 10 -31.04 1.63 -33.51
C CYS A 10 -31.72 1.44 -34.86
N ASN A 11 -31.14 2.06 -35.89
CA ASN A 11 -31.22 1.58 -37.26
C ASN A 11 -29.90 1.92 -37.93
N LEU A 12 -28.98 0.94 -37.93
CA LEU A 12 -28.18 0.52 -39.08
C LEU A 12 -27.22 -0.57 -38.59
N GLY A 13 -27.23 -1.72 -39.27
CA GLY A 13 -26.31 -2.81 -38.98
C GLY A 13 -24.88 -2.43 -39.33
N LEU A 14 -23.95 -2.73 -38.43
CA LEU A 14 -22.53 -2.84 -38.75
C LEU A 14 -21.99 -4.07 -38.02
N ALA A 15 -21.54 -5.06 -38.79
CA ALA A 15 -20.81 -6.21 -38.28
C ALA A 15 -19.39 -5.76 -37.92
N LEU A 16 -18.96 -5.99 -36.67
CA LEU A 16 -17.58 -5.80 -36.24
C LEU A 16 -16.87 -7.17 -36.28
N THR A 17 -15.97 -7.36 -37.24
CA THR A 17 -15.03 -8.48 -37.28
C THR A 17 -13.74 -8.10 -36.55
N ALA A 18 -13.45 -8.76 -35.42
CA ALA A 18 -12.15 -8.67 -34.77
C ALA A 18 -11.21 -9.74 -35.35
N LEU A 19 -10.11 -9.30 -35.97
CA LEU A 19 -9.01 -10.15 -36.45
C LEU A 19 -7.96 -10.28 -35.35
N PHE A 20 -7.73 -11.50 -34.86
CA PHE A 20 -6.55 -11.85 -34.06
C PHE A 20 -5.55 -12.61 -34.94
N SER A 21 -4.34 -12.07 -35.07
CA SER A 21 -3.21 -12.75 -35.71
C SER A 21 -2.54 -13.69 -34.71
N ILE A 22 -2.54 -14.99 -35.00
CA ILE A 22 -1.79 -16.00 -34.23
C ILE A 22 -0.71 -16.58 -35.15
N LEU A 23 0.55 -16.38 -34.77
CA LEU A 23 1.72 -17.07 -35.31
C LEU A 23 1.65 -18.56 -34.91
N THR A 24 1.67 -19.47 -35.88
CA THR A 24 1.72 -20.91 -35.65
C THR A 24 3.12 -21.46 -35.89
N TYR A 25 3.73 -22.00 -34.83
CA TYR A 25 4.78 -23.02 -34.94
C TYR A 25 4.10 -24.39 -35.05
N SER A 26 4.50 -25.15 -36.06
CA SER A 26 3.94 -26.45 -36.42
C SER A 26 4.58 -27.59 -35.61
N GLN A 27 3.77 -28.29 -34.81
CA GLN A 27 4.00 -29.69 -34.47
C GLN A 27 2.74 -30.51 -34.74
N LEU A 28 2.90 -31.53 -35.59
CA LEU A 28 1.88 -32.49 -35.98
C LEU A 28 1.72 -33.53 -34.87
N GLY A 29 0.66 -33.38 -34.07
CA GLY A 29 0.14 -34.42 -33.17
C GLY A 29 -1.35 -34.60 -33.46
N GLN A 30 -1.75 -35.80 -33.89
CA GLN A 30 -3.16 -36.15 -34.11
C GLN A 30 -3.90 -36.14 -32.77
N ALA A 31 -4.73 -35.12 -32.54
CA ALA A 31 -5.68 -35.09 -31.43
C ALA A 31 -7.11 -35.31 -31.98
N GLN A 32 -7.83 -36.23 -31.34
CA GLN A 32 -9.25 -36.50 -31.59
C GLN A 32 -10.05 -35.20 -31.66
N VAL A 33 -10.90 -35.08 -32.68
CA VAL A 33 -11.84 -33.97 -32.82
C VAL A 33 -12.87 -34.06 -31.69
N ALA A 34 -12.55 -33.45 -30.55
CA ALA A 34 -13.57 -33.07 -29.59
C ALA A 34 -14.47 -32.02 -30.26
N ALA A 35 -15.78 -32.29 -30.27
CA ALA A 35 -16.75 -31.34 -30.80
C ALA A 35 -16.56 -29.99 -30.11
N LYS A 36 -16.30 -28.93 -30.89
CA LYS A 36 -16.25 -27.56 -30.37
C LYS A 36 -17.57 -27.28 -29.65
N PRO A 37 -17.57 -26.79 -28.40
CA PRO A 37 -18.80 -26.39 -27.74
C PRO A 37 -19.46 -25.32 -28.62
N THR A 38 -20.68 -25.60 -29.08
CA THR A 38 -21.53 -24.64 -29.76
C THR A 38 -21.66 -23.44 -28.83
N LYS A 39 -21.20 -22.26 -29.25
CA LYS A 39 -21.43 -21.01 -28.50
C LYS A 39 -22.93 -20.90 -28.27
N GLN A 40 -23.36 -21.13 -27.03
CA GLN A 40 -24.75 -20.93 -26.64
C GLN A 40 -25.04 -19.44 -26.81
N ILE A 41 -25.92 -19.12 -27.75
CA ILE A 41 -26.42 -17.77 -27.91
C ILE A 41 -27.37 -17.55 -26.73
N ALA A 42 -26.93 -16.80 -25.71
CA ALA A 42 -27.81 -16.38 -24.64
C ALA A 42 -28.83 -15.39 -25.21
N MET A 43 -30.12 -15.72 -25.10
CA MET A 43 -31.18 -14.78 -25.41
C MET A 43 -31.38 -13.87 -24.20
N VAL A 44 -30.99 -12.61 -24.32
CA VAL A 44 -31.25 -11.58 -23.31
C VAL A 44 -32.59 -10.93 -23.63
N THR A 45 -33.59 -11.15 -22.79
CA THR A 45 -34.89 -10.45 -22.87
C THR A 45 -34.82 -9.21 -21.99
N VAL A 46 -34.88 -8.03 -22.60
CA VAL A 46 -34.94 -6.75 -21.86
C VAL A 46 -36.42 -6.35 -21.73
N ASP A 47 -36.95 -6.43 -20.50
CA ASP A 47 -38.29 -5.93 -20.20
C ASP A 47 -38.24 -4.42 -19.93
N ALA A 48 -38.65 -3.64 -20.93
CA ALA A 48 -38.67 -2.18 -20.87
C ALA A 48 -40.03 -1.62 -20.42
N ASN A 49 -40.97 -2.44 -19.94
CA ASN A 49 -42.27 -1.97 -19.48
C ASN A 49 -42.10 -1.18 -18.15
N PRO A 50 -42.47 0.11 -18.09
CA PRO A 50 -42.35 0.91 -16.87
C PRO A 50 -43.11 0.33 -15.66
N SER A 51 -44.12 -0.51 -15.88
CA SER A 51 -44.84 -1.19 -14.79
C SER A 51 -44.08 -2.38 -14.18
N HIS A 52 -43.02 -2.85 -14.82
CA HIS A 52 -42.19 -3.98 -14.36
C HIS A 52 -40.83 -3.52 -13.83
N VAL A 53 -40.64 -2.21 -13.58
CA VAL A 53 -39.41 -1.66 -13.01
C VAL A 53 -39.16 -2.27 -11.62
N LEU A 54 -38.11 -3.06 -11.51
CA LEU A 54 -37.67 -3.66 -10.24
C LEU A 54 -36.83 -2.69 -9.40
N ALA A 55 -36.02 -1.85 -10.07
CA ALA A 55 -35.16 -0.85 -9.46
C ALA A 55 -34.92 0.33 -10.41
N SER A 56 -34.62 1.50 -9.85
CA SER A 56 -34.25 2.69 -10.60
C SER A 56 -33.02 3.35 -10.00
N PHE A 57 -32.11 3.84 -10.83
CA PHE A 57 -30.96 4.63 -10.41
C PHE A 57 -30.83 5.88 -11.27
N ASP A 58 -30.08 6.86 -10.77
CA ASP A 58 -29.68 8.02 -11.55
C ASP A 58 -28.34 7.71 -12.25
N PRO A 59 -28.30 7.55 -13.58
CA PRO A 59 -27.07 7.20 -14.29
C PRO A 59 -25.96 8.24 -14.10
N ASP A 60 -26.32 9.52 -13.92
CA ASP A 60 -25.35 10.60 -13.69
C ASP A 60 -24.69 10.50 -12.30
N GLN A 61 -25.21 9.65 -11.41
CA GLN A 61 -24.66 9.38 -10.07
C GLN A 61 -24.09 7.97 -9.93
N ALA A 62 -24.61 7.00 -10.71
CA ALA A 62 -24.27 5.60 -10.58
C ALA A 62 -23.09 5.16 -11.46
N LEU A 63 -22.81 5.88 -12.54
CA LEU A 63 -21.73 5.57 -13.47
C LEU A 63 -20.64 6.62 -13.34
N GLY A 64 -19.58 6.29 -12.60
CA GLY A 64 -18.45 7.18 -12.37
C GLY A 64 -17.27 6.91 -13.28
N SER A 65 -16.22 7.71 -13.09
CA SER A 65 -14.88 7.45 -13.62
C SER A 65 -13.85 7.60 -12.50
N SER A 66 -12.57 7.48 -12.81
CA SER A 66 -11.49 7.63 -11.85
C SER A 66 -10.39 8.55 -12.37
N ILE A 67 -9.64 9.13 -11.45
CA ILE A 67 -8.35 9.75 -11.74
C ILE A 67 -7.25 9.01 -10.98
N ASP A 68 -6.23 8.61 -11.72
CA ASP A 68 -5.07 7.88 -11.19
C ASP A 68 -3.85 8.81 -11.12
N VAL A 69 -2.73 8.26 -10.65
CA VAL A 69 -1.41 8.88 -10.75
C VAL A 69 -1.06 9.20 -12.20
N LEU A 70 -0.38 10.31 -12.41
CA LEU A 70 0.01 10.82 -13.72
C LEU A 70 1.45 11.35 -13.66
N SER A 71 2.07 11.54 -14.83
CA SER A 71 3.27 12.38 -14.88
C SER A 71 2.86 13.87 -14.83
N ARG A 72 3.79 14.75 -14.48
CA ARG A 72 3.59 16.21 -14.55
C ARG A 72 3.11 16.64 -15.94
N VAL A 73 3.72 16.08 -16.98
CA VAL A 73 3.40 16.36 -18.37
C VAL A 73 1.98 15.92 -18.70
N ASP A 74 1.56 14.76 -18.19
CA ASP A 74 0.21 14.25 -18.41
C ASP A 74 -0.82 15.07 -17.63
N ILE A 75 -0.54 15.50 -16.40
CA ILE A 75 -1.39 16.44 -15.65
C ILE A 75 -1.57 17.72 -16.48
N ASP A 76 -0.50 18.35 -16.91
CA ASP A 76 -0.56 19.59 -17.69
C ASP A 76 -1.33 19.42 -19.01
N LYS A 77 -1.35 18.21 -19.58
CA LYS A 77 -2.11 17.88 -20.79
C LYS A 77 -3.59 17.58 -20.51
N VAL A 78 -3.88 16.77 -19.49
CA VAL A 78 -5.24 16.33 -19.10
C VAL A 78 -6.12 17.52 -18.76
N TYR A 79 -5.55 18.54 -18.11
CA TYR A 79 -6.29 19.74 -17.72
C TYR A 79 -6.34 20.84 -18.78
N THR A 80 -5.96 20.56 -20.03
CA THR A 80 -6.15 21.51 -21.13
C THR A 80 -7.63 21.62 -21.52
N PRO A 81 -8.10 22.79 -22.02
CA PRO A 81 -9.52 23.00 -22.33
C PRO A 81 -10.13 21.96 -23.27
N HIS A 82 -9.38 21.53 -24.30
CA HIS A 82 -9.85 20.53 -25.25
C HIS A 82 -10.03 19.15 -24.59
N ILE A 83 -9.05 18.68 -23.82
CA ILE A 83 -9.16 17.37 -23.15
C ILE A 83 -10.28 17.38 -22.12
N LEU A 84 -10.40 18.45 -21.31
CA LEU A 84 -11.50 18.59 -20.36
C LEU A 84 -12.88 18.60 -21.04
N GLN A 85 -12.99 19.19 -22.23
CA GLN A 85 -14.23 19.15 -23.01
C GLN A 85 -14.57 17.71 -23.45
N GLU A 86 -13.59 16.95 -23.94
CA GLU A 86 -13.80 15.56 -24.35
C GLU A 86 -14.07 14.64 -23.14
N SER A 87 -13.34 14.80 -22.04
CA SER A 87 -13.60 14.03 -20.80
C SER A 87 -15.03 14.23 -20.30
N ARG A 88 -15.56 15.45 -20.37
CA ARG A 88 -16.97 15.73 -20.01
C ARG A 88 -17.96 15.21 -21.06
N SER A 89 -17.59 15.21 -22.34
CA SER A 89 -18.49 14.74 -23.41
C SER A 89 -18.77 13.24 -23.31
N ALA A 90 -17.86 12.47 -22.68
CA ALA A 90 -18.04 11.06 -22.37
C ALA A 90 -19.22 10.78 -21.40
N GLY A 91 -19.66 11.77 -20.62
CA GLY A 91 -20.87 11.67 -19.81
C GLY A 91 -20.74 10.84 -18.52
N TRP A 92 -19.52 10.63 -18.01
CA TRP A 92 -19.31 10.02 -16.70
C TRP A 92 -19.74 10.96 -15.57
N GLY A 93 -20.29 10.36 -14.50
CA GLY A 93 -20.74 11.01 -13.28
C GLY A 93 -19.61 11.27 -12.27
N PRO A 94 -19.78 10.95 -10.98
CA PRO A 94 -18.77 11.18 -9.94
C PRO A 94 -17.41 10.57 -10.27
N ILE A 95 -16.34 11.21 -9.80
CA ILE A 95 -14.98 10.71 -9.95
C ILE A 95 -14.47 10.15 -8.63
N THR A 96 -13.85 8.97 -8.66
CA THR A 96 -13.01 8.46 -7.58
C THR A 96 -11.56 8.86 -7.82
N TYR A 97 -10.88 9.30 -6.78
CA TYR A 97 -9.48 9.70 -6.83
C TYR A 97 -8.66 8.59 -6.19
N ARG A 98 -7.61 8.07 -6.85
CA ARG A 98 -6.77 6.99 -6.30
C ARG A 98 -5.52 7.50 -5.59
N ASN A 99 -5.13 6.83 -4.51
CA ASN A 99 -3.96 7.14 -3.70
C ASN A 99 -2.81 6.17 -3.97
N ASN A 100 -2.24 6.29 -5.17
CA ASN A 100 -1.22 5.37 -5.64
C ASN A 100 0.08 5.36 -4.79
N THR A 101 0.34 6.36 -3.92
CA THR A 101 1.60 6.39 -3.14
C THR A 101 1.73 5.19 -2.21
N GLU A 102 0.63 4.59 -1.75
CA GLU A 102 0.70 3.39 -0.92
C GLU A 102 1.17 2.16 -1.69
N LEU A 103 0.90 2.08 -2.99
CA LEU A 103 1.50 1.06 -3.86
C LEU A 103 3.01 1.23 -3.99
N ARG A 104 3.55 2.42 -3.66
CA ARG A 104 4.95 2.76 -3.88
C ARG A 104 5.73 2.97 -2.59
N MET A 105 5.18 2.53 -1.45
CA MET A 105 5.81 2.66 -0.12
C MET A 105 6.28 4.11 0.13
N ALA A 106 5.38 5.07 -0.11
CA ALA A 106 5.72 6.48 -0.15
C ALA A 106 4.73 7.32 0.64
N ALA A 107 5.23 8.39 1.27
CA ALA A 107 4.40 9.39 1.91
C ALA A 107 3.74 10.30 0.87
N TRP A 108 2.48 10.63 1.11
CA TRP A 108 1.66 11.49 0.26
C TRP A 108 1.66 12.92 0.79
N HIS A 109 2.08 13.88 -0.03
CA HIS A 109 1.99 15.30 0.30
C HIS A 109 0.96 15.98 -0.60
N TRP A 110 -0.29 16.04 -0.11
CA TRP A 110 -1.37 16.76 -0.79
C TRP A 110 -1.11 18.27 -0.93
N THR A 111 -0.15 18.78 -0.16
CA THR A 111 0.38 20.14 -0.20
C THR A 111 1.83 20.14 0.27
N GLU A 112 2.65 21.03 -0.28
CA GLU A 112 4.02 21.27 0.20
C GLU A 112 4.05 22.24 1.40
N ASN A 113 2.93 22.92 1.69
CA ASN A 113 2.83 23.81 2.83
C ASN A 113 2.40 23.01 4.05
N GLY A 114 3.18 23.03 5.12
CA GLY A 114 2.82 22.31 6.35
C GLY A 114 3.85 22.49 7.45
N THR A 115 3.78 21.60 8.43
CA THR A 115 4.69 21.54 9.56
C THR A 115 5.30 20.16 9.68
N TRP A 116 6.59 20.14 10.01
CA TRP A 116 7.34 18.95 10.34
C TRP A 116 7.36 18.75 11.85
N SER A 117 7.37 17.51 12.32
CA SER A 117 7.57 17.24 13.76
C SER A 117 9.00 17.58 14.22
N ASP A 118 9.97 17.62 13.31
CA ASP A 118 11.27 18.25 13.49
C ASP A 118 11.43 19.46 12.54
N PRO A 119 10.96 20.66 12.95
CA PRO A 119 11.08 21.86 12.12
C PRO A 119 12.52 22.31 11.86
N ALA A 120 13.47 21.96 12.75
CA ALA A 120 14.85 22.41 12.62
C ALA A 120 15.56 21.73 11.46
N HIS A 121 15.22 20.46 11.22
CA HIS A 121 15.80 19.65 10.13
C HIS A 121 14.83 19.40 8.97
N LYS A 122 13.60 19.94 9.05
CA LYS A 122 12.52 19.71 8.06
C LYS A 122 12.31 18.23 7.77
N SER A 123 12.17 17.46 8.86
CA SER A 123 12.00 16.02 8.80
C SER A 123 11.08 15.51 9.90
N GLY A 124 10.85 14.20 9.91
CA GLY A 124 9.89 13.59 10.80
C GLY A 124 8.54 13.37 10.14
N TYR A 125 7.50 13.68 10.91
CA TYR A 125 6.12 13.45 10.51
C TYR A 125 5.55 14.77 10.02
N PHE A 126 5.13 14.79 8.75
CA PHE A 126 4.56 15.96 8.12
C PHE A 126 3.06 16.07 8.39
N THR A 127 2.57 17.31 8.52
CA THR A 127 1.14 17.64 8.52
C THR A 127 0.93 18.85 7.63
N GLY A 128 0.12 18.67 6.59
CA GLY A 128 -0.23 19.70 5.64
C GLY A 128 -1.01 20.85 6.28
N SER A 129 -0.80 22.05 5.78
CA SER A 129 -1.40 23.28 6.28
C SER A 129 -2.81 23.47 5.72
N THR A 130 -3.77 23.73 6.61
CA THR A 130 -5.14 24.10 6.23
C THR A 130 -5.29 25.56 5.78
N GLU A 131 -4.21 26.34 5.77
CA GLU A 131 -4.25 27.70 5.23
C GLU A 131 -4.37 27.74 3.71
N LEU A 132 -5.36 28.51 3.23
CA LEU A 132 -5.64 28.66 1.81
C LEU A 132 -4.61 29.58 1.17
N ARG A 133 -3.55 28.98 0.62
CA ARG A 133 -2.52 29.66 -0.18
C ARG A 133 -2.82 29.51 -1.68
N GLU A 134 -1.79 29.61 -2.51
CA GLU A 134 -1.89 29.34 -3.94
C GLU A 134 -2.50 27.95 -4.20
N PRO A 135 -3.37 27.83 -5.22
CA PRO A 135 -3.98 26.55 -5.59
C PRO A 135 -2.95 25.45 -5.86
N THR A 136 -3.10 24.30 -5.21
CA THR A 136 -2.31 23.10 -5.43
C THR A 136 -2.56 22.54 -6.82
N ARG A 137 -1.48 22.40 -7.59
CA ARG A 137 -1.51 21.83 -8.95
C ARG A 137 -1.01 20.40 -9.02
N TYR A 138 -0.08 20.05 -8.13
CA TYR A 138 0.53 18.73 -8.06
C TYR A 138 0.59 18.31 -6.60
N ILE A 139 0.37 17.02 -6.38
CA ILE A 139 0.61 16.31 -5.14
C ILE A 139 1.87 15.47 -5.39
N LEU A 140 2.76 15.49 -4.40
CA LEU A 140 4.08 14.88 -4.50
C LEU A 140 4.17 13.65 -3.59
N ALA A 141 4.99 12.69 -4.03
CA ALA A 141 5.33 11.52 -3.27
C ALA A 141 6.73 11.67 -2.66
N TYR A 142 6.91 11.21 -1.44
CA TYR A 142 8.17 11.22 -0.72
C TYR A 142 8.60 9.79 -0.44
N ALA A 143 9.87 9.49 -0.71
CA ALA A 143 10.46 8.23 -0.29
C ALA A 143 10.43 8.11 1.24
N LEU A 144 10.47 6.87 1.74
CA LEU A 144 10.53 6.59 3.16
C LEU A 144 11.92 6.08 3.53
N PRO A 145 12.78 6.90 4.15
CA PRO A 145 14.08 6.47 4.67
C PRO A 145 13.99 5.22 5.55
N HIS A 146 12.96 5.19 6.40
CA HIS A 146 12.66 4.08 7.33
C HIS A 146 12.09 2.82 6.66
N ARG A 147 11.93 2.80 5.33
CA ARG A 147 11.74 1.55 4.58
C ARG A 147 12.99 0.67 4.70
N GLY A 148 14.18 1.29 4.71
CA GLY A 148 15.46 0.60 4.74
C GLY A 148 15.56 -0.48 3.65
N PHE A 149 15.80 -1.72 4.08
CA PHE A 149 15.91 -2.89 3.20
C PHE A 149 14.57 -3.45 2.72
N SER A 150 13.43 -3.01 3.27
CA SER A 150 12.14 -3.63 3.00
C SER A 150 11.68 -3.40 1.56
N THR A 151 11.10 -4.41 0.95
CA THR A 151 10.61 -4.43 -0.43
C THR A 151 9.18 -4.98 -0.48
N SER A 152 8.48 -4.67 -1.55
CA SER A 152 7.15 -5.20 -1.89
C SER A 152 7.16 -5.74 -3.33
N GLY A 153 6.02 -6.26 -3.79
CA GLY A 153 5.84 -6.61 -5.21
C GLY A 153 6.03 -5.40 -6.15
N ASP A 154 5.63 -4.22 -5.70
CA ASP A 154 5.83 -2.96 -6.42
C ASP A 154 7.21 -2.34 -6.19
N ARG A 155 7.70 -1.61 -7.20
CA ARG A 155 8.91 -0.79 -7.07
C ARG A 155 8.63 0.44 -6.19
N PRO A 156 9.34 0.66 -5.09
CA PRO A 156 9.10 1.83 -4.24
C PRO A 156 9.50 3.15 -4.92
N ILE A 157 9.05 4.27 -4.37
CA ILE A 157 9.65 5.58 -4.67
C ILE A 157 11.10 5.57 -4.16
N GLU A 158 12.03 5.94 -5.04
CA GLU A 158 13.44 6.02 -4.71
C GLU A 158 13.73 7.36 -4.02
N GLY A 159 14.47 7.28 -2.91
CA GLY A 159 14.96 8.43 -2.16
C GLY A 159 16.48 8.37 -2.05
N PRO A 160 17.13 9.49 -1.72
CA PRO A 160 18.59 9.55 -1.63
C PRO A 160 19.14 8.73 -0.46
N ASP A 161 18.41 8.61 0.66
CA ASP A 161 18.95 8.13 1.93
C ASP A 161 18.04 7.12 2.64
N LEU A 162 18.11 5.85 2.22
CA LEU A 162 17.53 4.76 3.01
C LEU A 162 18.43 4.46 4.21
N THR A 163 17.85 4.32 5.40
CA THR A 163 18.62 4.15 6.65
C THR A 163 18.50 2.74 7.22
N TYR A 164 17.40 2.45 7.88
CA TYR A 164 17.07 1.17 8.51
C TYR A 164 15.58 0.91 8.32
N TRP A 165 15.15 -0.35 8.40
CA TRP A 165 13.71 -0.61 8.47
C TRP A 165 13.21 -0.19 9.85
N LYS A 166 12.07 0.52 9.91
CA LYS A 166 11.31 0.76 11.15
C LYS A 166 9.82 0.55 10.91
N SER A 167 9.15 -0.14 11.83
CA SER A 167 7.70 -0.41 11.77
C SER A 167 6.87 0.85 12.01
N ASN A 168 5.63 0.86 11.52
CA ASN A 168 4.71 1.97 11.71
C ASN A 168 4.43 2.24 13.22
N PRO A 169 4.69 3.45 13.73
CA PRO A 169 4.56 3.75 15.16
C PRO A 169 3.11 3.71 15.65
N TYR A 170 2.13 3.93 14.77
CA TYR A 170 0.70 3.95 15.11
C TYR A 170 0.13 2.56 15.44
N LEU A 171 0.89 1.49 15.20
CA LEU A 171 0.54 0.12 15.60
C LEU A 171 1.05 -0.24 17.00
N SER A 172 1.83 0.63 17.65
CA SER A 172 2.27 0.41 19.02
C SER A 172 1.16 0.66 20.03
N ASN A 173 1.26 0.03 21.20
CA ASN A 173 0.38 0.24 22.36
C ASN A 173 0.15 1.72 22.69
N LYS A 174 1.16 2.56 22.42
CA LYS A 174 1.07 4.00 22.66
C LYS A 174 -0.08 4.66 21.90
N PHE A 175 -0.42 4.16 20.72
CA PHE A 175 -1.41 4.72 19.81
C PHE A 175 -2.68 3.85 19.70
N THR A 176 -2.53 2.53 19.67
CA THR A 176 -3.69 1.61 19.64
C THR A 176 -4.38 1.51 21.00
N GLY A 177 -3.65 1.70 22.10
CA GLY A 177 -4.11 1.38 23.45
C GLY A 177 -4.13 -0.12 23.76
N GLU A 178 -3.76 -0.96 22.79
CA GLU A 178 -3.79 -2.42 22.85
C GLU A 178 -2.38 -2.98 23.03
N SER A 179 -2.25 -4.20 23.55
CA SER A 179 -0.93 -4.82 23.70
C SER A 179 -0.25 -4.98 22.34
N ASP A 180 1.06 -4.69 22.23
CA ASP A 180 1.85 -4.94 21.01
C ASP A 180 1.79 -6.42 20.56
N THR A 181 1.43 -7.34 21.47
CA THR A 181 1.20 -8.75 21.14
C THR A 181 0.00 -8.99 20.22
N LEU A 182 -0.95 -8.05 20.15
CA LEU A 182 -2.10 -8.08 19.24
C LEU A 182 -1.77 -7.45 17.88
N HIS A 183 -0.66 -6.70 17.81
CA HIS A 183 -0.16 -6.07 16.58
C HIS A 183 1.31 -6.47 16.33
N PRO A 184 1.62 -7.78 16.27
CA PRO A 184 2.99 -8.23 16.12
C PRO A 184 3.56 -7.73 14.80
N GLN A 185 4.72 -7.07 14.88
CA GLN A 185 5.41 -6.61 13.67
C GLN A 185 6.41 -7.68 13.22
N TRP A 186 6.66 -7.77 11.93
CA TRP A 186 7.49 -8.82 11.39
C TRP A 186 8.35 -8.38 10.20
N VAL A 187 9.46 -9.09 10.03
CA VAL A 187 10.29 -9.05 8.81
C VAL A 187 10.51 -10.47 8.34
N ILE A 188 10.22 -10.74 7.07
CA ILE A 188 10.48 -12.00 6.39
C ILE A 188 11.70 -11.84 5.48
N VAL A 189 12.63 -12.79 5.59
CA VAL A 189 13.76 -12.96 4.68
C VAL A 189 13.44 -14.07 3.70
N ASP A 190 13.41 -13.74 2.41
CA ASP A 190 13.35 -14.70 1.31
C ASP A 190 14.76 -14.99 0.80
N LEU A 191 15.24 -16.21 1.04
CA LEU A 191 16.56 -16.71 0.62
C LEU A 191 16.58 -17.16 -0.85
N ARG A 192 15.53 -16.87 -1.63
CA ARG A 192 15.27 -17.26 -3.03
C ARG A 192 15.07 -18.76 -3.24
N THR A 193 15.89 -19.58 -2.59
CA THR A 193 15.87 -21.04 -2.63
C THR A 193 16.07 -21.60 -1.22
N PRO A 194 15.66 -22.85 -0.94
CA PRO A 194 15.90 -23.47 0.35
C PRO A 194 17.38 -23.52 0.72
N GLN A 195 17.73 -22.99 1.89
CA GLN A 195 19.07 -23.02 2.48
C GLN A 195 19.04 -23.74 3.83
N ASN A 196 20.18 -24.31 4.23
CA ASN A 196 20.34 -24.93 5.55
C ASN A 196 20.65 -23.85 6.60
N ILE A 197 19.70 -23.59 7.49
CA ILE A 197 19.77 -22.52 8.49
C ILE A 197 19.82 -23.13 9.89
N ASN A 198 20.81 -22.72 10.70
CA ASN A 198 20.82 -22.97 12.14
C ASN A 198 21.19 -21.73 12.96
N ALA A 199 21.38 -20.58 12.32
CA ALA A 199 21.78 -19.35 12.96
C ALA A 199 21.21 -18.12 12.24
N ILE A 200 21.09 -17.02 12.98
CA ILE A 200 20.73 -15.71 12.43
C ILE A 200 21.61 -14.65 13.08
N ARG A 201 22.06 -13.68 12.28
CA ARG A 201 22.72 -12.46 12.74
C ARG A 201 21.82 -11.28 12.42
N MET A 202 21.56 -10.43 13.41
CA MET A 202 20.72 -9.25 13.29
C MET A 202 21.44 -8.04 13.85
N ALA A 203 21.33 -6.91 13.17
CA ALA A 203 21.73 -5.60 13.68
C ALA A 203 20.45 -4.80 13.95
N TRP A 204 20.15 -4.61 15.24
CA TRP A 204 19.00 -3.82 15.67
C TRP A 204 19.32 -2.33 15.65
N ALA A 205 18.38 -1.53 15.16
CA ALA A 205 18.29 -0.11 15.45
C ALA A 205 17.34 0.12 16.64
N ASN A 206 17.23 1.37 17.10
CA ASN A 206 16.23 1.74 18.09
C ASN A 206 14.92 2.15 17.39
N PRO A 207 13.75 1.82 17.97
CA PRO A 207 13.55 0.87 19.07
C PRO A 207 13.78 -0.59 18.63
N TYR A 208 14.44 -1.40 19.44
CA TYR A 208 14.66 -2.83 19.15
C TYR A 208 13.61 -3.73 19.83
N GLY A 209 13.46 -4.98 19.37
CA GLY A 209 12.59 -5.97 20.01
C GLY A 209 13.20 -6.57 21.29
N THR A 210 12.45 -6.53 22.41
CA THR A 210 12.81 -7.22 23.66
C THR A 210 12.21 -8.62 23.76
N ALA A 211 11.04 -8.83 23.16
CA ALA A 211 10.45 -10.15 22.97
C ALA A 211 10.16 -10.37 21.47
N TYR A 212 10.71 -11.45 20.94
CA TYR A 212 10.56 -11.82 19.53
C TYR A 212 10.81 -13.31 19.32
N GLN A 213 10.37 -13.81 18.18
CA GLN A 213 10.54 -15.19 17.73
C GLN A 213 11.24 -15.19 16.38
N ILE A 214 12.09 -16.18 16.18
CA ILE A 214 12.66 -16.52 14.88
C ILE A 214 11.99 -17.80 14.40
N GLU A 215 11.36 -17.71 13.24
CA GLU A 215 10.55 -18.78 12.67
C GLU A 215 11.00 -19.11 11.25
N TYR A 216 10.61 -20.29 10.77
CA TYR A 216 10.81 -20.73 9.40
C TYR A 216 9.51 -21.22 8.79
N TRP A 217 9.39 -21.08 7.48
CA TRP A 217 8.23 -21.59 6.75
C TRP A 217 8.34 -23.08 6.47
N VAL A 218 7.22 -23.80 6.63
CA VAL A 218 7.01 -25.17 6.15
C VAL A 218 5.77 -25.18 5.27
N GLY A 219 5.97 -25.31 3.96
CA GLY A 219 4.87 -25.30 3.01
C GLY A 219 5.30 -24.78 1.64
N LYS A 220 4.31 -24.32 0.86
CA LYS A 220 4.46 -23.66 -0.44
C LYS A 220 3.98 -22.22 -0.35
N ASP A 221 4.32 -21.43 -1.35
CA ASP A 221 3.68 -20.14 -1.64
C ASP A 221 3.57 -19.19 -0.41
N ALA A 222 4.63 -19.17 0.42
CA ALA A 222 4.65 -18.47 1.72
C ALA A 222 4.30 -16.97 1.67
N LEU A 223 4.43 -16.35 0.49
CA LEU A 223 4.19 -14.94 0.23
C LEU A 223 3.15 -14.73 -0.89
N ASP A 224 2.33 -15.75 -1.21
CA ASP A 224 1.15 -15.58 -2.07
C ASP A 224 -0.02 -15.15 -1.18
N PHE A 225 -0.18 -13.84 -0.99
CA PHE A 225 -1.25 -13.29 -0.16
C PHE A 225 -2.59 -13.21 -0.91
N ASP A 226 -2.55 -13.26 -2.25
CA ASP A 226 -3.75 -13.21 -3.09
C ASP A 226 -4.53 -14.52 -3.01
N HIS A 227 -3.84 -15.66 -3.14
CA HIS A 227 -4.45 -16.99 -3.09
C HIS A 227 -4.29 -17.68 -1.73
N GLY A 228 -3.58 -17.02 -0.81
CA GLY A 228 -3.28 -17.53 0.51
C GLY A 228 -2.05 -18.42 0.57
N PRO A 229 -1.22 -18.29 1.62
CA PRO A 229 -0.06 -19.14 1.79
C PRO A 229 -0.47 -20.58 2.16
N ASP A 230 0.16 -21.59 1.54
CA ASP A 230 -0.10 -23.02 1.80
C ASP A 230 0.95 -23.61 2.73
N GLY A 231 0.79 -23.43 4.03
CA GLY A 231 1.74 -23.95 5.01
C GLY A 231 1.58 -23.37 6.41
N GLU A 232 2.68 -23.41 7.16
CA GLU A 232 2.71 -22.86 8.51
C GLU A 232 4.11 -22.30 8.86
N TRP A 233 4.12 -21.23 9.64
CA TRP A 233 5.33 -20.74 10.30
C TRP A 233 5.63 -21.58 11.55
N LYS A 234 6.87 -22.06 11.66
CA LYS A 234 7.36 -22.83 12.81
C LYS A 234 8.44 -22.09 13.55
N LEU A 235 8.32 -22.06 14.86
CA LEU A 235 9.36 -21.59 15.76
C LEU A 235 10.61 -22.48 15.64
N PHE A 236 11.77 -21.87 15.41
CA PHE A 236 13.04 -22.59 15.56
C PHE A 236 13.21 -23.08 17.01
N PRO A 237 13.81 -24.26 17.27
CA PRO A 237 13.94 -24.82 18.62
C PRO A 237 14.53 -23.88 19.69
N SER A 238 15.41 -22.97 19.28
CA SER A 238 16.02 -21.94 20.13
C SER A 238 15.71 -20.51 19.65
N GLY A 239 14.65 -20.34 18.86
CA GLY A 239 14.27 -19.08 18.22
C GLY A 239 13.48 -18.11 19.09
N ALA A 240 13.02 -18.52 20.29
CA ALA A 240 12.25 -17.64 21.17
C ALA A 240 13.16 -16.79 22.06
N VAL A 241 13.02 -15.47 21.96
CA VAL A 241 13.76 -14.49 22.77
C VAL A 241 12.78 -13.68 23.61
N LYS A 242 13.04 -13.59 24.92
CA LYS A 242 12.16 -12.89 25.90
C LYS A 242 12.78 -11.66 26.55
N ALA A 243 14.08 -11.43 26.35
CA ALA A 243 14.83 -10.35 26.99
C ALA A 243 15.96 -9.82 26.08
N GLY A 244 15.61 -9.54 24.83
CA GLY A 244 16.50 -8.93 23.84
C GLY A 244 17.12 -7.62 24.33
N LYS A 245 18.34 -7.34 23.87
CA LYS A 245 19.16 -6.19 24.31
C LYS A 245 19.51 -5.22 23.18
N GLY A 246 19.00 -5.45 21.97
CA GLY A 246 19.35 -4.65 20.79
C GLY A 246 20.79 -4.87 20.34
N GLY A 247 21.32 -3.94 19.56
CA GLY A 247 22.66 -4.01 18.97
C GLY A 247 22.82 -5.15 17.97
N ILE A 248 24.07 -5.57 17.75
CA ILE A 248 24.38 -6.71 16.89
C ILE A 248 24.29 -7.99 17.72
N VAL A 249 23.44 -8.92 17.29
CA VAL A 249 23.26 -10.21 17.94
C VAL A 249 23.43 -11.35 16.95
N THR A 250 24.04 -12.44 17.41
CA THR A 250 24.08 -13.71 16.68
C THR A 250 23.43 -14.77 17.54
N LEU A 251 22.40 -15.44 17.01
CA LEU A 251 21.63 -16.45 17.71
C LEU A 251 21.82 -17.81 17.04
N THR A 252 22.09 -18.83 17.85
CA THR A 252 21.91 -20.22 17.43
C THR A 252 20.43 -20.57 17.50
N LEU A 253 19.85 -21.01 16.39
CA LEU A 253 18.42 -21.29 16.25
C LEU A 253 18.08 -22.77 16.44
N SER A 254 18.99 -23.66 16.08
CA SER A 254 18.80 -25.11 16.21
C SER A 254 20.15 -25.85 16.32
N PRO A 255 20.19 -27.03 16.97
CA PRO A 255 21.39 -27.87 16.97
C PRO A 255 21.74 -28.42 15.58
N GLN A 256 20.72 -28.76 14.79
CA GLN A 256 20.86 -29.25 13.42
C GLN A 256 20.27 -28.23 12.44
N PRO A 257 20.92 -27.93 11.30
CA PRO A 257 20.37 -27.04 10.30
C PRO A 257 19.01 -27.51 9.77
N ILE A 258 18.11 -26.55 9.61
CA ILE A 258 16.79 -26.73 9.01
C ILE A 258 16.84 -26.16 7.60
N SER A 259 16.44 -26.96 6.61
CA SER A 259 16.33 -26.49 5.22
C SER A 259 15.04 -25.69 5.05
N THR A 260 15.15 -24.40 4.73
CA THR A 260 14.00 -23.52 4.48
C THR A 260 14.38 -22.39 3.52
N ARG A 261 13.41 -21.86 2.77
CA ARG A 261 13.57 -20.66 1.94
C ARG A 261 13.29 -19.38 2.73
N PHE A 262 12.37 -19.43 3.69
CA PHE A 262 11.88 -18.25 4.38
C PHE A 262 12.16 -18.29 5.87
N VAL A 263 12.66 -17.19 6.40
CA VAL A 263 12.88 -16.97 7.84
C VAL A 263 12.12 -15.71 8.25
N ARG A 264 11.35 -15.77 9.34
CA ARG A 264 10.58 -14.64 9.88
C ARG A 264 11.12 -14.23 11.25
N VAL A 265 11.34 -12.94 11.43
CA VAL A 265 11.52 -12.30 12.74
C VAL A 265 10.16 -11.74 13.14
N LEU A 266 9.50 -12.32 14.14
CA LEU A 266 8.18 -11.90 14.64
C LEU A 266 8.36 -11.23 16.00
N MET A 267 8.00 -9.95 16.12
CA MET A 267 8.28 -9.10 17.27
C MET A 267 6.99 -8.72 17.99
N THR A 268 6.99 -8.85 19.31
CA THR A 268 5.78 -8.69 20.14
C THR A 268 5.97 -7.80 21.36
N GLN A 269 7.20 -7.36 21.64
CA GLN A 269 7.46 -6.35 22.66
C GLN A 269 8.62 -5.46 22.26
N SER A 270 8.36 -4.15 22.20
CA SER A 270 9.38 -3.14 21.92
C SER A 270 10.16 -2.73 23.18
N SER A 271 11.43 -2.38 22.98
CA SER A 271 12.28 -1.71 23.99
C SER A 271 11.82 -0.30 24.32
N ASN A 272 11.04 0.32 23.43
CA ASN A 272 10.64 1.71 23.48
C ASN A 272 11.80 2.71 23.63
N THR A 273 12.98 2.36 23.10
CA THR A 273 14.14 3.25 23.05
C THR A 273 14.05 4.19 21.86
N CYS A 274 14.40 5.46 22.06
CA CYS A 274 14.36 6.45 20.98
C CYS A 274 15.48 6.23 19.96
N ASP A 275 15.13 6.44 18.70
CA ASP A 275 16.06 6.46 17.57
C ASP A 275 16.92 7.75 17.53
N LEU A 276 17.67 7.91 16.45
CA LEU A 276 18.60 9.02 16.26
C LEU A 276 17.91 10.38 16.07
N HIS A 277 16.58 10.40 15.87
CA HIS A 277 15.78 11.61 15.69
C HIS A 277 15.28 12.18 17.03
N GLY A 278 15.70 11.59 18.15
CA GLY A 278 15.53 12.14 19.49
C GLY A 278 14.14 11.92 20.08
N SER A 279 14.01 12.22 21.38
CA SER A 279 12.84 11.88 22.19
C SER A 279 11.73 12.94 22.21
N ALA A 280 11.86 14.00 21.40
CA ALA A 280 10.88 15.08 21.37
C ALA A 280 9.54 14.62 20.77
N ASP A 281 9.61 13.73 19.78
CA ASP A 281 8.46 13.05 19.20
C ASP A 281 8.44 11.59 19.66
N ILE A 282 7.36 11.16 20.30
CA ILE A 282 7.25 9.80 20.84
C ILE A 282 7.29 8.72 19.76
N ARG A 283 6.91 9.07 18.52
CA ARG A 283 6.93 8.15 17.38
C ARG A 283 8.35 7.71 17.02
N ASN A 284 9.36 8.47 17.41
CA ASN A 284 10.78 8.10 17.30
C ASN A 284 11.20 6.99 18.27
N CYS A 285 10.36 6.68 19.27
CA CYS A 285 10.72 5.77 20.36
C CYS A 285 9.87 4.51 20.40
N VAL A 286 8.88 4.32 19.52
CA VAL A 286 7.95 3.18 19.55
C VAL A 286 8.00 2.39 18.24
N GLY A 287 7.54 1.14 18.29
CA GLY A 287 7.66 0.19 17.17
C GLY A 287 8.94 -0.65 17.25
N TYR A 288 9.48 -1.04 16.10
CA TYR A 288 10.67 -1.90 15.97
C TYR A 288 11.53 -1.43 14.82
N ALA A 289 12.85 -1.50 14.94
CA ALA A 289 13.78 -1.04 13.92
C ALA A 289 14.99 -1.99 13.76
N MET A 290 15.40 -2.22 12.51
CA MET A 290 16.50 -3.12 12.17
C MET A 290 17.32 -2.57 11.01
N GLU A 291 18.64 -2.60 11.16
CA GLU A 291 19.59 -2.20 10.12
C GLU A 291 19.87 -3.37 9.16
N LYS A 292 19.96 -4.60 9.70
CA LYS A 292 20.35 -5.78 8.91
C LYS A 292 19.85 -7.08 9.51
N ILE A 293 19.51 -8.04 8.65
CA ILE A 293 19.23 -9.44 8.99
C ILE A 293 19.98 -10.36 8.03
N GLU A 294 20.67 -11.36 8.58
CA GLU A 294 21.35 -12.41 7.81
C GLU A 294 21.02 -13.78 8.42
N ALA A 295 20.44 -14.68 7.63
CA ALA A 295 20.27 -16.08 8.00
C ALA A 295 21.47 -16.91 7.53
N GLY A 296 21.86 -17.91 8.30
CA GLY A 296 23.02 -18.73 7.96
C GLY A 296 23.28 -19.86 8.94
N THR A 297 24.56 -20.20 9.11
CA THR A 297 25.01 -21.21 10.03
C THR A 297 26.10 -20.71 10.98
N LEU A 298 26.32 -21.44 12.07
CA LEU A 298 27.57 -21.35 12.83
C LEU A 298 28.53 -22.44 12.37
N ASP A 299 29.78 -22.08 12.12
CA ASP A 299 30.84 -23.05 11.84
C ASP A 299 31.30 -23.77 13.13
N THR A 300 32.24 -24.71 12.97
CA THR A 300 32.78 -25.48 14.11
C THR A 300 33.50 -24.63 15.17
N GLY A 301 33.92 -23.41 14.83
CA GLY A 301 34.52 -22.45 15.75
C GLY A 301 33.51 -21.49 16.38
N GLY A 302 32.22 -21.60 16.04
CA GLY A 302 31.17 -20.70 16.49
C GLY A 302 31.11 -19.38 15.71
N ALA A 303 31.81 -19.26 14.58
CA ALA A 303 31.73 -18.08 13.73
C ALA A 303 30.49 -18.16 12.83
N PHE A 304 29.83 -17.02 12.63
CA PHE A 304 28.67 -16.92 11.76
C PHE A 304 29.07 -16.94 10.28
N VAL A 305 28.43 -17.81 9.51
CA VAL A 305 28.57 -17.94 8.06
C VAL A 305 27.20 -17.67 7.43
N PRO A 306 27.03 -16.56 6.68
CA PRO A 306 25.75 -16.27 6.04
C PRO A 306 25.44 -17.30 4.95
N ALA A 307 24.16 -17.68 4.80
CA ALA A 307 23.72 -18.63 3.77
C ALA A 307 23.92 -18.05 2.36
N ILE A 308 23.69 -16.75 2.21
CA ILE A 308 23.90 -15.99 0.98
C ILE A 308 24.90 -14.88 1.30
N LYS A 309 25.94 -14.74 0.48
CA LYS A 309 26.94 -13.70 0.66
C LYS A 309 26.34 -12.33 0.38
N GLU A 310 26.86 -11.32 1.07
CA GLU A 310 26.43 -9.92 0.93
C GLU A 310 26.67 -9.35 -0.48
N ASP A 311 27.68 -9.85 -1.19
CA ASP A 311 28.01 -9.48 -2.57
C ASP A 311 27.32 -10.35 -3.64
N ALA A 312 26.30 -11.12 -3.25
CA ALA A 312 25.54 -11.93 -4.20
C ALA A 312 24.86 -11.07 -5.27
N ALA A 313 24.77 -11.62 -6.49
CA ALA A 313 24.07 -10.96 -7.59
C ALA A 313 22.58 -10.73 -7.24
N PRO A 314 21.92 -9.68 -7.79
CA PRO A 314 20.55 -9.31 -7.39
C PRO A 314 19.49 -10.40 -7.51
N ASP A 315 19.67 -11.34 -8.44
CA ASP A 315 18.80 -12.51 -8.66
C ASP A 315 19.01 -13.63 -7.63
N ILE A 316 20.12 -13.59 -6.88
CA ILE A 316 20.48 -14.54 -5.82
C ILE A 316 20.35 -13.91 -4.44
N ALA A 317 20.59 -12.60 -4.32
CA ALA A 317 20.55 -11.86 -3.06
C ALA A 317 19.19 -12.02 -2.36
N PRO A 318 19.18 -12.11 -1.02
CA PRO A 318 17.93 -12.23 -0.29
C PRO A 318 17.06 -10.99 -0.48
N THR A 319 15.75 -11.17 -0.47
CA THR A 319 14.77 -10.08 -0.39
C THR A 319 14.10 -10.05 0.97
N PHE A 320 13.59 -8.88 1.32
CA PHE A 320 13.01 -8.62 2.62
C PHE A 320 11.64 -8.01 2.46
N THR A 321 10.67 -8.52 3.20
CA THR A 321 9.31 -7.99 3.26
C THR A 321 8.96 -7.74 4.71
N SER A 322 8.28 -6.64 5.01
CA SER A 322 7.94 -6.26 6.38
C SER A 322 6.45 -5.97 6.55
N SER A 323 5.96 -6.12 7.78
CA SER A 323 4.56 -5.89 8.16
C SER A 323 4.06 -4.45 7.94
N SER A 324 4.92 -3.47 8.21
CA SER A 324 4.57 -2.05 8.14
C SER A 324 5.84 -1.19 8.09
N ILE A 325 5.68 0.11 7.79
CA ILE A 325 6.79 1.07 7.68
C ILE A 325 6.43 2.37 8.38
N ASP A 326 7.39 2.94 9.09
CA ASP A 326 7.32 4.25 9.69
C ASP A 326 7.25 5.36 8.60
N PRO A 327 6.21 6.21 8.59
CA PRO A 327 6.06 7.28 7.60
C PRO A 327 7.00 8.48 7.83
N TRP A 328 8.01 8.35 8.69
CA TRP A 328 9.06 9.36 8.89
C TRP A 328 9.83 9.59 7.58
N HIS A 329 10.03 10.86 7.22
CA HIS A 329 10.81 11.27 6.05
C HIS A 329 11.27 12.73 6.21
N SER A 330 11.96 13.28 5.21
CA SER A 330 12.45 14.66 5.16
C SER A 330 11.99 15.39 3.89
N GLU A 331 12.20 16.72 3.87
CA GLU A 331 11.99 17.53 2.66
C GLU A 331 12.84 17.03 1.45
N GLU A 332 14.00 16.43 1.70
CA GLU A 332 14.92 15.97 0.66
C GLU A 332 14.47 14.65 0.00
N ASP A 333 13.55 13.91 0.62
CA ASP A 333 13.01 12.64 0.10
C ASP A 333 11.97 12.81 -1.01
N VAL A 334 11.72 14.06 -1.42
CA VAL A 334 10.72 14.40 -2.44
C VAL A 334 11.06 13.80 -3.81
N ASN A 335 10.11 13.12 -4.44
CA ASN A 335 10.19 12.77 -5.85
C ASN A 335 9.57 13.87 -6.72
N ALA A 336 10.36 14.93 -6.96
CA ALA A 336 9.95 16.05 -7.81
C ALA A 336 10.36 15.89 -9.29
N THR A 337 10.73 14.68 -9.73
CA THR A 337 11.19 14.42 -11.11
C THR A 337 10.12 14.67 -12.18
N GLY A 338 8.85 14.70 -11.77
CA GLY A 338 7.70 14.88 -12.64
C GLY A 338 7.26 13.60 -13.36
N LYS A 339 7.88 12.44 -13.12
CA LYS A 339 7.45 11.16 -13.71
C LYS A 339 6.32 10.47 -12.95
N TYR A 340 6.15 10.80 -11.67
CA TYR A 340 5.16 10.22 -10.78
C TYR A 340 4.61 11.33 -9.89
N GLN A 341 3.39 11.77 -10.15
CA GLN A 341 2.70 12.84 -9.44
C GLN A 341 1.20 12.58 -9.43
N HIS A 342 0.51 13.24 -8.51
CA HIS A 342 -0.95 13.25 -8.49
C HIS A 342 -1.44 14.64 -8.82
N SER A 343 -2.62 14.74 -9.44
CA SER A 343 -3.30 16.01 -9.65
C SER A 343 -3.56 16.73 -8.32
N GLY A 344 -3.15 18.00 -8.22
CA GLY A 344 -3.50 18.85 -7.09
C GLY A 344 -5.01 18.91 -6.89
N PHE A 345 -5.49 18.85 -5.64
CA PHE A 345 -6.93 18.91 -5.36
C PHE A 345 -7.57 20.20 -5.87
N ASP A 346 -6.88 21.34 -5.78
CA ASP A 346 -7.43 22.59 -6.32
C ASP A 346 -7.56 22.53 -7.85
N LEU A 347 -6.54 22.03 -8.56
CA LEU A 347 -6.62 21.82 -10.01
C LEU A 347 -7.76 20.85 -10.37
N PHE A 348 -7.87 19.74 -9.65
CA PHE A 348 -8.89 18.72 -9.87
C PHE A 348 -10.30 19.31 -9.75
N PHE A 349 -10.63 19.97 -8.64
CA PHE A 349 -11.97 20.51 -8.40
C PHE A 349 -12.29 21.76 -9.23
N THR A 350 -11.31 22.65 -9.49
CA THR A 350 -11.58 23.92 -10.18
C THR A 350 -11.50 23.83 -11.71
N SER A 351 -10.93 22.77 -12.26
CA SER A 351 -10.86 22.54 -13.72
C SER A 351 -12.23 22.30 -14.39
N GLY A 352 -13.26 21.99 -13.60
CA GLY A 352 -14.55 21.52 -14.08
C GLY A 352 -14.54 20.07 -14.58
N LEU A 353 -13.48 19.29 -14.31
CA LEU A 353 -13.42 17.86 -14.61
C LEU A 353 -14.52 17.08 -13.87
N THR A 354 -14.78 17.44 -12.61
CA THR A 354 -15.80 16.79 -11.76
C THR A 354 -17.24 17.10 -12.17
N ASN A 355 -17.45 18.00 -13.13
CA ASN A 355 -18.78 18.48 -13.52
C ASN A 355 -19.62 19.00 -12.32
N ASN A 356 -18.94 19.57 -11.31
CA ASN A 356 -19.54 20.01 -10.03
C ASN A 356 -20.20 18.90 -9.21
N LEU A 357 -19.94 17.63 -9.53
CA LEU A 357 -20.37 16.50 -8.73
C LEU A 357 -19.40 16.26 -7.57
N PRO A 358 -19.87 15.76 -6.42
CA PRO A 358 -19.00 15.34 -5.35
C PRO A 358 -18.06 14.21 -5.80
N ALA A 359 -16.80 14.25 -5.36
CA ALA A 359 -15.80 13.22 -5.66
C ALA A 359 -15.52 12.36 -4.43
N MET A 360 -15.16 11.09 -4.63
CA MET A 360 -14.56 10.27 -3.57
C MET A 360 -13.08 10.63 -3.49
N ILE A 361 -12.62 11.02 -2.30
CA ILE A 361 -11.25 11.50 -2.08
C ILE A 361 -10.53 10.55 -1.14
N PRO A 362 -9.32 10.09 -1.47
CA PRO A 362 -8.60 9.15 -0.64
C PRO A 362 -7.75 9.89 0.40
N VAL A 363 -7.41 9.18 1.46
CA VAL A 363 -6.36 9.56 2.42
C VAL A 363 -5.35 8.41 2.58
N THR A 364 -4.11 8.75 2.90
CA THR A 364 -3.03 7.78 3.11
C THR A 364 -3.08 7.22 4.53
N MET A 365 -2.99 5.90 4.65
CA MET A 365 -3.02 5.17 5.92
C MET A 365 -1.66 4.53 6.26
N LEU A 366 -1.21 3.55 5.46
CA LEU A 366 -0.03 2.73 5.73
C LEU A 366 1.24 3.56 5.85
N TYR A 367 1.35 4.61 5.04
CA TYR A 367 2.52 5.48 4.95
C TYR A 367 2.17 6.96 5.19
N GLY A 368 1.08 7.21 5.92
CA GLY A 368 0.59 8.55 6.25
C GLY A 368 0.47 8.80 7.74
N THR A 369 -0.17 9.90 8.11
CA THR A 369 -0.53 10.18 9.51
C THR A 369 -2.02 10.53 9.62
N PRO A 370 -2.67 10.24 10.76
CA PRO A 370 -4.06 10.61 10.97
C PRO A 370 -4.21 12.14 11.04
N GLU A 371 -3.21 12.86 11.55
CA GLU A 371 -3.19 14.34 11.59
C GLU A 371 -3.14 14.95 10.19
N ASP A 372 -2.28 14.44 9.30
CA ASP A 372 -2.19 14.93 7.92
C ASP A 372 -3.48 14.64 7.14
N SER A 373 -4.07 13.47 7.34
CA SER A 373 -5.34 13.10 6.71
C SER A 373 -6.48 14.00 7.17
N ALA A 374 -6.57 14.29 8.47
CA ALA A 374 -7.53 15.26 9.01
C ALA A 374 -7.29 16.67 8.44
N ALA A 375 -6.03 17.10 8.30
CA ALA A 375 -5.70 18.38 7.71
C ALA A 375 -6.08 18.48 6.22
N GLN A 376 -5.88 17.40 5.45
CA GLN A 376 -6.35 17.30 4.06
C GLN A 376 -7.86 17.56 3.99
N ILE A 377 -8.65 16.87 4.83
CA ILE A 377 -10.11 17.01 4.83
C ILE A 377 -10.52 18.43 5.22
N ALA A 378 -9.94 18.98 6.29
CA ALA A 378 -10.21 20.34 6.72
C ALA A 378 -9.88 21.37 5.63
N TYR A 379 -8.82 21.16 4.85
CA TYR A 379 -8.46 22.00 3.71
C TYR A 379 -9.53 21.95 2.61
N LEU A 380 -9.96 20.75 2.21
CA LEU A 380 -10.97 20.56 1.16
C LEU A 380 -12.32 21.18 1.55
N GLU A 381 -12.75 21.01 2.80
CA GLU A 381 -13.96 21.65 3.32
C GLU A 381 -13.83 23.18 3.35
N LYS A 382 -12.68 23.71 3.78
CA LYS A 382 -12.41 25.17 3.81
C LYS A 382 -12.39 25.77 2.40
N ARG A 383 -11.98 25.00 1.39
CA ARG A 383 -12.10 25.37 -0.04
C ARG A 383 -13.54 25.27 -0.56
N GLY A 384 -14.42 24.57 0.14
CA GLY A 384 -15.79 24.31 -0.30
C GLY A 384 -15.89 23.24 -1.40
N TYR A 385 -14.92 22.34 -1.48
CA TYR A 385 -14.93 21.28 -2.49
C TYR A 385 -15.89 20.14 -2.08
N PRO A 386 -16.75 19.68 -3.01
CA PRO A 386 -17.76 18.69 -2.68
C PRO A 386 -17.14 17.29 -2.56
N ILE A 387 -17.16 16.75 -1.35
CA ILE A 387 -16.70 15.40 -1.03
C ILE A 387 -17.91 14.46 -0.97
N SER A 388 -17.82 13.29 -1.60
CA SER A 388 -18.84 12.25 -1.52
C SER A 388 -18.58 11.28 -0.35
N HIS A 389 -17.35 10.76 -0.29
CA HIS A 389 -16.85 9.77 0.66
C HIS A 389 -15.33 9.97 0.79
N ILE A 390 -14.80 9.56 1.93
CA ILE A 390 -13.36 9.40 2.13
C ILE A 390 -13.02 7.92 2.01
N GLU A 391 -12.18 7.60 1.03
CA GLU A 391 -11.57 6.27 0.92
C GLU A 391 -10.31 6.24 1.77
N MET A 392 -10.25 5.35 2.75
CA MET A 392 -9.10 5.26 3.64
C MET A 392 -8.24 4.10 3.17
N GLY A 393 -7.05 4.39 2.66
CA GLY A 393 -6.09 3.39 2.21
C GLY A 393 -6.28 2.84 0.78
N GLU A 394 -5.19 2.36 0.20
CA GLU A 394 -5.11 1.80 -1.15
C GLU A 394 -4.33 0.48 -1.14
N GLU A 395 -5.01 -0.60 -1.53
CA GLU A 395 -4.49 -1.97 -1.71
C GLU A 395 -3.57 -2.44 -0.56
N PRO A 396 -4.01 -2.33 0.71
CA PRO A 396 -3.17 -2.72 1.84
C PRO A 396 -2.89 -4.22 1.89
N ASP A 397 -3.75 -5.04 1.30
CA ASP A 397 -3.54 -6.46 1.02
C ASP A 397 -2.28 -6.72 0.20
N GLY A 398 -2.10 -5.96 -0.88
CA GLY A 398 -0.91 -6.01 -1.72
C GLY A 398 0.37 -5.47 -1.09
N LYS A 399 0.24 -4.81 0.06
CA LYS A 399 1.37 -4.40 0.90
C LYS A 399 1.54 -5.30 2.12
N HIS A 400 0.85 -6.44 2.13
CA HIS A 400 0.90 -7.46 3.19
C HIS A 400 0.53 -6.92 4.57
N ALA A 401 -0.34 -5.91 4.62
CA ALA A 401 -0.86 -5.41 5.89
C ALA A 401 -1.79 -6.46 6.52
N MET A 402 -1.61 -6.70 7.82
CA MET A 402 -2.50 -7.56 8.57
C MET A 402 -3.88 -6.91 8.71
N PRO A 403 -5.00 -7.64 8.53
CA PRO A 403 -6.33 -7.08 8.71
C PRO A 403 -6.55 -6.44 10.09
N GLU A 404 -5.99 -7.03 11.16
CA GLU A 404 -6.04 -6.49 12.52
C GLU A 404 -5.27 -5.17 12.64
N ASP A 405 -4.08 -5.09 12.03
CA ASP A 405 -3.26 -3.87 12.03
C ASP A 405 -3.93 -2.77 11.20
N TYR A 406 -4.45 -3.11 10.03
CA TYR A 406 -5.22 -2.20 9.21
C TYR A 406 -6.46 -1.69 9.96
N GLY A 407 -7.19 -2.58 10.66
CA GLY A 407 -8.32 -2.21 11.49
C GLY A 407 -7.95 -1.23 12.62
N ALA A 408 -6.81 -1.44 13.28
CA ALA A 408 -6.30 -0.55 14.31
C ALA A 408 -5.92 0.83 13.76
N LEU A 409 -5.34 0.90 12.56
CA LEU A 409 -5.09 2.18 11.86
C LEU A 409 -6.41 2.84 11.44
N TYR A 410 -7.36 2.09 10.88
CA TYR A 410 -8.65 2.58 10.42
C TYR A 410 -9.39 3.33 11.53
N ILE A 411 -9.43 2.78 12.74
CA ILE A 411 -10.11 3.41 13.89
C ILE A 411 -9.45 4.75 14.26
N GLN A 412 -8.12 4.82 14.22
CA GLN A 412 -7.38 6.04 14.52
C GLN A 412 -7.63 7.14 13.48
N TRP A 413 -7.60 6.77 12.19
CA TRP A 413 -7.90 7.68 11.08
C TRP A 413 -9.36 8.14 11.10
N ALA A 414 -10.31 7.22 11.27
CA ALA A 414 -11.72 7.55 11.40
C ALA A 414 -11.96 8.53 12.54
N THR A 415 -11.33 8.30 13.70
CA THR A 415 -11.40 9.22 14.84
C THR A 415 -10.86 10.61 14.49
N ALA A 416 -9.73 10.71 13.81
CA ALA A 416 -9.14 11.99 13.43
C ALA A 416 -9.97 12.74 12.39
N ILE A 417 -10.48 12.04 11.37
CA ILE A 417 -11.30 12.63 10.30
C ILE A 417 -12.68 13.05 10.83
N HIS A 418 -13.33 12.24 11.66
CA HIS A 418 -14.63 12.59 12.24
C HIS A 418 -14.57 13.68 13.31
N ARG A 419 -13.39 14.00 13.84
CA ARG A 419 -13.19 15.23 14.63
C ARG A 419 -13.28 16.50 13.76
N VAL A 420 -12.97 16.39 12.46
CA VAL A 420 -13.15 17.49 11.49
C VAL A 420 -14.62 17.60 11.11
N ASP A 421 -15.19 16.53 10.53
CA ASP A 421 -16.63 16.43 10.26
C ASP A 421 -17.16 15.00 10.52
N PRO A 422 -18.02 14.81 11.55
CA PRO A 422 -18.60 13.51 11.87
C PRO A 422 -19.63 13.01 10.85
N LYS A 423 -20.01 13.81 9.85
CA LYS A 423 -20.95 13.42 8.79
C LYS A 423 -20.27 12.77 7.59
N LEU A 424 -18.93 12.83 7.52
CA LEU A 424 -18.19 12.23 6.43
C LEU A 424 -18.40 10.73 6.40
N LYS A 425 -18.73 10.23 5.21
CA LYS A 425 -18.83 8.80 4.96
C LYS A 425 -17.44 8.27 4.71
N LEU A 426 -16.99 7.37 5.60
CA LEU A 426 -15.71 6.70 5.47
C LEU A 426 -15.93 5.34 4.81
N GLY A 427 -15.01 4.95 3.94
CA GLY A 427 -14.99 3.66 3.28
C GLY A 427 -13.56 3.18 3.06
N GLY A 428 -13.41 2.19 2.20
CA GLY A 428 -12.12 1.58 1.92
C GLY A 428 -11.72 0.48 2.93
N PRO A 429 -10.54 -0.12 2.72
CA PRO A 429 -9.63 0.21 1.63
C PRO A 429 -10.17 -0.31 0.30
N ILE A 430 -9.66 0.21 -0.80
CA ILE A 430 -9.73 -0.54 -2.06
C ILE A 430 -8.73 -1.70 -1.98
N PHE A 431 -9.14 -2.91 -2.36
CA PHE A 431 -8.30 -4.13 -2.35
C PHE A 431 -7.82 -4.46 -3.77
N GLU A 432 -6.77 -5.28 -3.94
CA GLU A 432 -6.13 -5.62 -5.24
C GLU A 432 -7.05 -6.38 -6.23
N GLY A 433 -8.29 -6.65 -5.83
CA GLY A 433 -9.33 -7.23 -6.69
C GLY A 433 -9.39 -8.76 -6.60
N VAL A 434 -8.92 -9.33 -5.50
CA VAL A 434 -9.13 -10.74 -5.13
C VAL A 434 -10.61 -10.96 -4.80
N ASN A 435 -11.27 -11.88 -5.49
CA ASN A 435 -12.70 -12.18 -5.33
C ASN A 435 -12.95 -13.35 -4.35
N GLU A 436 -12.09 -13.51 -3.37
CA GLU A 436 -12.15 -14.51 -2.31
C GLU A 436 -11.61 -13.93 -0.99
N ASP A 437 -11.77 -14.66 0.11
CA ASP A 437 -11.27 -14.22 1.41
C ASP A 437 -9.74 -14.21 1.39
N ILE A 438 -9.14 -13.08 1.75
CA ILE A 438 -7.68 -12.96 1.85
C ILE A 438 -7.21 -13.80 3.03
N HIS A 439 -6.45 -14.85 2.74
CA HIS A 439 -5.89 -15.73 3.75
C HIS A 439 -4.52 -15.20 4.18
N VAL A 440 -4.42 -14.83 5.46
CA VAL A 440 -3.16 -14.45 6.09
C VAL A 440 -2.73 -15.54 7.06
N TRP A 441 -1.47 -15.97 6.94
CA TRP A 441 -0.73 -16.93 7.77
C TRP A 441 -1.10 -18.42 7.71
#